data_AF-A0A452XF63-F1
#
_entry.id   AF-A0A452XF63-F1
#
_cell.length_a   1.000
_cell.length_b   1.000
_cell.length_c   1.000
_cell.angle_alpha   90.00
_cell.angle_beta   90.00
_cell.angle_gamma   90.00
#
_symmetry.space_group_name_H-M   'P 1'
#
loop_
_entity.id
_entity.type
_entity.pdbx_description
1 polymer ?
#
loop_
_entity_poly.entity_id
_entity_poly.type
_entity_poly.pdbx_seq_one_letter_code
_entity_poly.pdbx_strand_id
1 'polypeptide(L)'
;MIPIGRGQREFIIGDRQTGKTAVATDTILNQKGQGVICVYVAIGQRASSVAQVVTTFHEEGAMEYTIVVAEMADSPATLQYLAPYTGAAL
;
A
#
# COMPACT_ATOMS: atom_id res chain seq x y z
N MET A 1 -5.76 -2.62 22.15
CA MET A 1 -5.45 -3.35 20.90
C MET A 1 -6.69 -3.26 20.02
N ILE A 2 -6.54 -2.95 18.72
CA ILE A 2 -7.66 -2.75 17.79
C ILE A 2 -7.64 -3.90 16.77
N PRO A 3 -8.53 -4.91 16.86
CA PRO A 3 -8.58 -6.00 15.90
C PRO A 3 -9.19 -5.55 14.57
N ILE A 4 -8.70 -6.10 13.46
CA ILE A 4 -9.19 -5.82 12.10
C ILE A 4 -9.70 -7.12 11.48
N GLY A 5 -10.98 -7.13 11.06
CA GLY A 5 -11.60 -8.26 10.38
C GLY A 5 -11.54 -8.16 8.84
N ARG A 6 -11.75 -9.29 8.15
CA ARG A 6 -11.89 -9.31 6.68
C ARG A 6 -13.15 -8.55 6.26
N GLY A 7 -13.00 -7.58 5.35
CA GLY A 7 -14.08 -6.71 4.89
C GLY A 7 -14.31 -5.44 5.74
N GLN A 8 -13.58 -5.28 6.85
CA GLN A 8 -13.59 -4.06 7.64
C GLN A 8 -12.78 -2.95 6.96
N ARG A 9 -13.16 -1.70 7.22
CA ARG A 9 -12.39 -0.50 6.83
C ARG A 9 -11.80 0.09 8.10
N GLU A 10 -10.48 0.06 8.22
CA GLU A 10 -9.76 0.61 9.36
C GLU A 10 -8.95 1.83 8.93
N PHE A 11 -9.08 2.94 9.66
CA PHE A 11 -8.41 4.19 9.30
C PHE A 11 -7.10 4.37 10.08
N ILE A 12 -6.01 4.55 9.35
CA ILE A 12 -4.69 4.84 9.92
C ILE A 12 -4.40 6.34 9.78
N ILE A 13 -4.50 7.08 10.88
CA ILE A 13 -4.27 8.53 10.93
C ILE A 13 -3.16 8.90 11.92
N GLY A 14 -2.44 9.97 11.62
CA GLY A 14 -1.41 10.54 12.48
C GLY A 14 -0.46 11.47 11.72
N ASP A 15 0.41 12.15 12.46
CA ASP A 15 1.35 13.14 11.90
C ASP A 15 2.39 12.52 10.96
N ARG A 16 3.13 13.38 10.25
CA ARG A 16 4.23 12.91 9.37
C ARG A 16 5.24 12.11 10.20
N GLN A 17 5.79 11.03 9.63
CA GLN A 17 6.81 10.18 10.26
C GLN A 17 6.39 9.41 11.53
N THR A 18 5.09 9.17 11.74
CA THR A 18 4.58 8.33 12.84
C THR A 18 4.44 6.84 12.50
N GLY A 19 5.04 6.36 11.40
CA GLY A 19 5.03 4.93 11.04
C GLY A 19 3.79 4.43 10.29
N LYS A 20 2.92 5.31 9.79
CA LYS A 20 1.69 4.92 9.05
C LYS A 20 1.96 3.94 7.89
N THR A 21 2.94 4.25 7.06
CA THR A 21 3.32 3.39 5.92
C THR A 21 3.91 2.08 6.40
N ALA A 22 4.75 2.10 7.44
CA ALA A 22 5.36 0.89 8.00
C ALA A 22 4.30 -0.10 8.50
N VAL A 23 3.30 0.37 9.25
CA VAL A 23 2.18 -0.49 9.70
C VAL A 23 1.44 -1.11 8.51
N ALA A 24 1.21 -0.35 7.43
CA ALA A 24 0.54 -0.85 6.24
C ALA A 24 1.40 -1.88 5.47
N THR A 25 2.70 -1.62 5.27
CA THR A 25 3.61 -2.55 4.60
C THR A 25 3.81 -3.83 5.41
N ASP A 26 4.01 -3.73 6.71
CA ASP A 26 4.19 -4.89 7.60
C ASP A 26 2.94 -5.76 7.62
N THR A 27 1.75 -5.14 7.55
CA THR A 27 0.48 -5.87 7.44
C THR A 27 0.43 -6.71 6.16
N ILE A 28 0.87 -6.15 5.02
CA ILE A 28 0.97 -6.86 3.75
C ILE A 28 1.96 -8.02 3.86
N LEU A 29 3.18 -7.78 4.35
CA LEU A 29 4.21 -8.81 4.52
C LEU A 29 3.70 -9.99 5.36
N ASN A 30 2.92 -9.70 6.41
CA ASN A 30 2.36 -10.70 7.31
C ASN A 30 1.24 -11.55 6.67
N GLN A 31 0.76 -11.22 5.46
CA GLN A 31 -0.23 -12.03 4.74
C GLN A 31 0.38 -13.21 3.98
N LYS A 32 1.71 -13.37 4.00
CA LYS A 32 2.41 -14.49 3.35
C LYS A 32 1.83 -15.84 3.78
N GLY A 33 1.38 -16.63 2.81
CA GLY A 33 0.77 -17.95 3.04
C GLY A 33 -0.65 -17.94 3.64
N GLN A 34 -1.27 -16.77 3.83
CA GLN A 34 -2.62 -16.67 4.40
C GLN A 34 -3.75 -16.66 3.34
N GLY A 35 -3.39 -16.72 2.05
CA GLY A 35 -4.36 -16.69 0.94
C GLY A 35 -5.09 -15.34 0.82
N VAL A 36 -4.43 -14.25 1.22
CA VAL A 36 -4.97 -12.88 1.09
C VAL A 36 -4.16 -12.17 -0.01
N ILE A 37 -4.86 -11.69 -1.04
CA ILE A 37 -4.28 -10.83 -2.06
C ILE A 37 -4.24 -9.40 -1.52
N CYS A 38 -3.12 -8.73 -1.71
CA CYS A 38 -2.88 -7.37 -1.24
C CYS A 38 -2.87 -6.39 -2.41
N VAL A 39 -3.41 -5.20 -2.19
CA VAL A 39 -3.31 -4.08 -3.14
C VAL A 39 -2.76 -2.87 -2.40
N TYR A 40 -1.59 -2.39 -2.83
CA TYR A 40 -0.95 -1.19 -2.29
C TYR A 40 -1.06 -0.05 -3.30
N VAL A 41 -1.78 1.01 -2.94
CA VAL A 41 -1.98 2.18 -3.80
C VAL A 41 -1.16 3.36 -3.27
N ALA A 42 -0.12 3.76 -4.00
CA ALA A 42 0.67 4.95 -3.72
C ALA A 42 0.15 6.16 -4.50
N ILE A 43 -0.23 7.23 -3.80
CA ILE A 43 -0.82 8.44 -4.39
C ILE A 43 0.01 9.66 -3.99
N GLY A 44 0.56 10.37 -4.97
CA GLY A 44 1.29 11.62 -4.75
C GLY A 44 2.58 11.44 -3.93
N GLN A 45 3.11 10.22 -3.84
CA GLN A 45 4.34 9.93 -3.12
C GLN A 45 5.57 10.18 -4.01
N ARG A 46 6.74 10.37 -3.38
CA ARG A 46 8.01 10.46 -4.12
C ARG A 46 8.34 9.10 -4.73
N ALA A 47 8.81 9.10 -5.97
CA ALA A 47 9.19 7.86 -6.67
C ALA A 47 10.19 7.00 -5.87
N SER A 48 11.17 7.61 -5.21
CA SER A 48 12.13 6.89 -4.37
C SER A 48 11.50 6.20 -3.16
N SER A 49 10.48 6.80 -2.55
CA SER A 49 9.75 6.20 -1.43
C SER A 49 8.93 4.99 -1.87
N VAL A 50 8.28 5.07 -3.03
CA VAL A 50 7.54 3.94 -3.60
C VAL A 50 8.49 2.83 -4.02
N ALA A 51 9.60 3.17 -4.67
CA ALA A 51 10.62 2.21 -5.06
C ALA A 51 11.16 1.43 -3.84
N GLN A 52 11.42 2.11 -2.72
CA GLN A 52 11.85 1.45 -1.49
C GLN A 52 10.82 0.42 -0.99
N VAL A 53 9.53 0.75 -1.02
CA VAL A 53 8.45 -0.18 -0.63
C VAL A 53 8.40 -1.39 -1.58
N VAL A 54 8.47 -1.16 -2.89
CA VAL A 54 8.45 -2.23 -3.90
C VAL A 54 9.67 -3.13 -3.74
N THR A 55 10.85 -2.58 -3.50
CA THR A 55 12.06 -3.36 -3.21
C THR A 55 11.87 -4.24 -1.98
N THR A 56 11.36 -3.69 -0.87
CA THR A 56 11.06 -4.48 0.33
C THR A 56 10.07 -5.61 0.04
N PHE A 57 9.00 -5.34 -0.72
CA PHE A 57 8.06 -6.40 -1.11
C PHE A 57 8.72 -7.46 -2.00
N HIS A 58 9.67 -7.08 -2.86
CA HIS A 58 10.39 -8.04 -3.67
C HIS A 58 11.34 -8.91 -2.84
N GLU A 59 12.12 -8.30 -1.96
CA GLU A 59 13.11 -8.99 -1.10
C GLU A 59 12.44 -9.98 -0.14
N GLU A 60 11.27 -9.63 0.41
CA GLU A 60 10.50 -10.48 1.33
C GLU A 60 9.59 -11.50 0.63
N GLY A 61 9.53 -11.46 -0.72
CA GLY A 61 8.69 -12.33 -1.55
C GLY A 61 7.19 -12.00 -1.47
N ALA A 62 6.83 -10.76 -1.14
CA ALA A 62 5.45 -10.29 -1.08
C ALA A 62 4.85 -9.90 -2.44
N MET A 63 5.70 -9.66 -3.45
CA MET A 63 5.25 -9.32 -4.81
C MET A 63 4.43 -10.44 -5.47
N GLU A 64 4.55 -11.69 -5.01
CA GLU A 64 3.76 -12.82 -5.54
C GLU A 64 2.25 -12.69 -5.26
N TYR A 65 1.87 -11.96 -4.21
CA TYR A 65 0.47 -11.78 -3.79
C TYR A 65 0.08 -10.30 -3.63
N THR A 66 0.92 -9.37 -4.10
CA THR A 66 0.68 -7.93 -3.96
C THR A 66 0.68 -7.24 -5.31
N ILE A 67 -0.40 -6.50 -5.58
CA ILE A 67 -0.47 -5.57 -6.72
C ILE A 67 -0.13 -4.16 -6.22
N VAL A 68 0.76 -3.47 -6.93
CA VAL A 68 1.12 -2.08 -6.64
C VAL A 68 0.57 -1.16 -7.72
N VAL A 69 -0.30 -0.23 -7.33
CA VAL A 69 -0.78 0.86 -8.18
C VAL A 69 -0.10 2.13 -7.70
N ALA A 70 0.56 2.88 -8.58
CA ALA A 70 1.33 4.04 -8.16
C ALA A 70 1.20 5.22 -9.13
N GLU A 71 0.80 6.36 -8.58
CA GLU A 71 0.84 7.67 -9.25
C GLU A 71 1.68 8.61 -8.37
N MET A 72 2.77 9.12 -8.94
CA MET A 72 3.81 9.83 -8.21
C MET A 72 3.45 11.30 -8.01
N ALA A 73 4.21 12.00 -7.16
CA ALA A 73 3.99 13.42 -6.85
C ALA A 73 4.02 14.36 -8.07
N ASP A 74 4.74 13.97 -9.13
CA ASP A 74 4.87 14.71 -10.40
C ASP A 74 3.83 14.28 -11.46
N SER A 75 2.99 13.29 -11.16
CA SER A 75 1.94 12.82 -12.06
C SER A 75 0.75 13.80 -12.09
N PRO A 76 0.02 13.93 -13.22
CA PRO A 76 -1.18 14.75 -13.30
C PRO A 76 -2.18 14.49 -12.18
N ALA A 77 -2.79 15.56 -11.64
CA ALA A 77 -3.75 15.45 -10.53
C ALA A 77 -4.94 14.53 -10.84
N THR A 78 -5.35 14.45 -12.11
CA THR A 78 -6.41 13.56 -12.57
C THR A 78 -6.05 12.09 -12.43
N LEU A 79 -4.79 11.72 -12.65
CA LEU A 79 -4.31 10.34 -12.48
C LEU A 79 -4.18 10.00 -11.00
N GLN A 80 -3.61 10.90 -10.19
CA GLN A 80 -3.54 10.72 -8.73
C GLN A 80 -4.94 10.53 -8.13
N TYR A 81 -5.95 11.27 -8.63
CA TYR A 81 -7.34 11.12 -8.23
C TYR A 81 -7.93 9.75 -8.59
N LEU A 82 -7.60 9.20 -9.76
CA LEU A 82 -8.13 7.92 -10.23
C LEU A 82 -7.43 6.70 -9.61
N ALA A 83 -6.16 6.81 -9.22
CA ALA A 83 -5.37 5.73 -8.62
C ALA A 83 -6.08 4.91 -7.53
N PRO A 84 -6.72 5.50 -6.49
CA PRO A 84 -7.43 4.73 -5.47
C PRO A 84 -8.62 3.94 -6.03
N TYR A 85 -9.32 4.47 -7.02
CA TYR A 85 -10.44 3.77 -7.67
C TYR A 85 -9.96 2.60 -8.51
N THR A 86 -8.83 2.75 -9.21
CA THR A 86 -8.18 1.66 -9.94
C THR A 86 -7.78 0.54 -8.99
N GLY A 87 -7.14 0.86 -7.86
CA GLY A 87 -6.74 -0.14 -6.87
C GLY A 87 -7.92 -0.87 -6.22
N ALA A 88 -9.05 -0.19 -6.01
CA ALA A 88 -10.25 -0.81 -5.44
C ALA A 88 -11.01 -1.74 -6.42
N ALA A 89 -10.76 -1.63 -7.73
CA ALA A 89 -11.45 -2.40 -8.77
C ALA A 89 -10.73 -3.71 -9.15
N LEU A 90 -9.46 -3.85 -8.75
CA LEU A 90 -8.63 -5.05 -8.95
C LEU A 90 -8.95 -6.11 -7.88
#